data_AF-A0A125QCM2-F1
#
_entry.id   AF-A0A125QCM2-F1
#
_cell.length_a   1.000
_cell.length_b   1.000
_cell.length_c   1.000
_cell.angle_alpha   90.00
_cell.angle_beta   90.00
_cell.angle_gamma   90.00
#
_symmetry.space_group_name_H-M   'P 1'
#
loop_
_entity.id
_entity.type
_entity.pdbx_description
1 polymer ?
#
loop_
_entity_poly.entity_id
_entity_poly.type
_entity_poly.pdbx_seq_one_letter_code
_entity_poly.pdbx_strand_id
1 'polypeptide(L)'
;MPKVITDQQTRDICRMINNWDTQHKLDWNTICLGAQEILGWGTPPTRQALNKKETIKLAYQAKKNSLRKELERVTNLPRPKTIQDGAERIARLEKEIERLNFLNAKLSELFHIIVHNASLAGLKKHDLMRPMQSNKEP
;
A
#
# COMPACT_ATOMS: atom_id res chain seq x y z
N MET A 1 -28.02 -23.53 -16.05
CA MET A 1 -27.63 -23.44 -14.62
C MET A 1 -27.05 -22.06 -14.35
N PRO A 2 -27.31 -21.41 -13.20
CA PRO A 2 -26.69 -20.14 -12.87
C PRO A 2 -25.17 -20.32 -12.78
N LYS A 3 -24.40 -19.49 -13.49
CA LYS A 3 -22.94 -19.56 -13.46
C LYS A 3 -22.44 -19.13 -12.09
N VAL A 4 -21.71 -20.01 -11.40
CA VAL A 4 -21.18 -19.74 -10.05
C VAL A 4 -19.76 -19.22 -10.18
N ILE A 5 -19.46 -18.12 -9.47
CA ILE A 5 -18.11 -17.59 -9.34
C ILE A 5 -17.43 -18.31 -8.17
N THR A 6 -16.37 -19.04 -8.47
CA THR A 6 -15.58 -19.79 -7.48
C THR A 6 -14.74 -18.86 -6.62
N ASP A 7 -14.24 -19.37 -5.50
CA ASP A 7 -13.38 -18.58 -4.62
C ASP A 7 -12.03 -18.24 -5.29
N GLN A 8 -11.52 -19.12 -6.15
CA GLN A 8 -10.32 -18.84 -6.94
C GLN A 8 -10.55 -17.68 -7.89
N GLN A 9 -11.63 -17.74 -8.68
CA GLN A 9 -12.01 -16.64 -9.57
C GLN A 9 -12.26 -15.34 -8.82
N THR A 10 -12.87 -15.43 -7.63
CA THR A 10 -13.08 -14.28 -6.75
C THR A 10 -11.74 -13.64 -6.35
N ARG A 11 -10.74 -14.43 -5.96
CA ARG A 11 -9.39 -13.94 -5.64
C ARG A 11 -8.70 -13.32 -6.85
N ASP A 12 -8.82 -13.93 -8.02
CA ASP A 12 -8.20 -13.43 -9.25
C ASP A 12 -8.81 -12.10 -9.69
N ILE A 13 -10.15 -11.95 -9.58
CA ILE A 13 -10.84 -10.68 -9.80
C ILE A 13 -10.39 -9.62 -8.78
N CYS A 14 -10.25 -9.97 -7.50
CA CYS A 14 -9.71 -9.04 -6.50
C CYS A 14 -8.27 -8.61 -6.83
N ARG A 15 -7.43 -9.52 -7.31
CA ARG A 15 -6.06 -9.21 -7.73
C ARG A 15 -6.05 -8.24 -8.92
N MET A 16 -6.90 -8.48 -9.92
CA MET A 16 -7.10 -7.58 -11.05
C MET A 16 -7.51 -6.17 -10.59
N ILE A 17 -8.47 -6.06 -9.67
CA ILE A 17 -8.91 -4.78 -9.11
C ILE A 17 -7.79 -4.08 -8.32
N ASN A 18 -7.04 -4.80 -7.50
CA ASN A 18 -5.96 -4.20 -6.70
C ASN A 18 -4.83 -3.68 -7.58
N ASN A 19 -4.51 -4.40 -8.66
CA ASN A 19 -3.49 -4.05 -9.64
C ASN A 19 -4.03 -3.20 -10.79
N TRP A 20 -5.23 -2.62 -10.64
CA TRP A 20 -5.86 -1.84 -11.71
C TRP A 20 -4.97 -0.66 -12.12
N ASP A 21 -4.80 -0.54 -13.43
CA ASP A 21 -4.04 0.52 -14.06
C ASP A 21 -4.73 1.88 -13.84
N THR A 22 -3.97 2.86 -13.38
CA THR A 22 -4.45 4.19 -13.05
C THR A 22 -4.79 5.02 -14.29
N GLN A 23 -4.29 4.63 -15.48
CA GLN A 23 -4.64 5.28 -16.75
C GLN A 23 -6.08 4.97 -17.20
N HIS A 24 -6.67 3.89 -16.69
CA HIS A 24 -7.98 3.42 -17.08
C HIS A 24 -9.02 3.68 -15.98
N LYS A 25 -10.21 4.12 -16.38
CA LYS A 25 -11.31 4.38 -15.45
C LYS A 25 -11.71 3.09 -14.70
N LEU A 26 -11.59 3.14 -13.38
CA LEU A 26 -12.07 2.07 -12.49
C LEU A 26 -13.58 2.24 -12.23
N ASP A 27 -14.41 1.53 -13.00
CA ASP A 27 -15.85 1.44 -12.75
C ASP A 27 -16.36 0.00 -12.93
N TRP A 28 -17.62 -0.22 -12.57
CA TRP A 28 -18.18 -1.57 -12.60
C TRP A 28 -18.29 -2.14 -14.02
N ASN A 29 -18.41 -1.30 -15.04
CA ASN A 29 -18.48 -1.80 -16.41
C ASN A 29 -17.11 -2.35 -16.83
N THR A 30 -16.04 -1.60 -16.56
CA THR A 30 -14.68 -2.04 -16.88
C THR A 30 -14.27 -3.28 -16.07
N ILE A 31 -14.68 -3.38 -14.81
CA ILE A 31 -14.46 -4.57 -13.98
C ILE A 31 -15.24 -5.78 -14.50
N CYS A 32 -16.49 -5.60 -14.94
CA CYS A 32 -17.26 -6.71 -15.52
C CYS A 32 -16.60 -7.21 -16.80
N LEU A 33 -16.10 -6.31 -17.65
CA LEU A 33 -15.36 -6.69 -18.85
C LEU A 33 -14.08 -7.46 -18.53
N GLY A 34 -13.24 -6.96 -17.62
CA GLY A 34 -12.01 -7.67 -17.22
C GLY A 34 -12.27 -9.01 -16.53
N ALA A 35 -13.35 -9.09 -15.73
CA ALA A 35 -13.75 -10.33 -15.10
C ALA A 35 -14.26 -11.38 -16.10
N GLN A 36 -14.73 -10.99 -17.30
CA GLN A 36 -15.17 -11.93 -18.33
C GLN A 36 -14.06 -12.93 -18.68
N GLU A 37 -12.84 -12.44 -18.88
CA GLU A 37 -11.67 -13.24 -19.24
C GLU A 37 -11.28 -14.19 -18.11
N ILE A 38 -11.22 -13.68 -16.87
CA ILE A 38 -10.90 -14.49 -15.67
C ILE A 38 -11.93 -15.59 -15.44
N LEU A 39 -13.20 -15.32 -15.75
CA LEU A 39 -14.29 -16.26 -15.57
C LEU A 39 -14.40 -17.28 -16.72
N GLY A 40 -13.75 -17.02 -17.87
CA GLY A 40 -13.89 -17.83 -19.08
C GLY A 40 -15.32 -17.83 -19.64
N TRP A 41 -16.06 -16.73 -19.45
CA TRP A 41 -17.46 -16.65 -19.87
C TRP A 41 -17.59 -15.99 -21.24
N GLY A 42 -18.49 -16.50 -22.09
CA GLY A 42 -18.81 -15.87 -23.38
C GLY A 42 -19.46 -14.49 -23.27
N THR A 43 -19.90 -14.08 -22.08
CA THR A 43 -20.47 -12.76 -21.80
C THR A 43 -19.96 -12.24 -20.44
N PRO A 44 -19.78 -10.92 -20.26
CA PRO A 44 -19.40 -10.36 -18.97
C PRO A 44 -20.36 -10.75 -17.84
N PRO A 45 -19.87 -10.95 -16.61
CA PRO A 45 -20.72 -11.00 -15.42
C PRO A 45 -21.47 -9.67 -15.25
N THR A 46 -22.60 -9.71 -14.52
CA THR A 46 -23.27 -8.48 -14.12
C THR A 46 -22.61 -7.89 -12.88
N ARG A 47 -22.70 -6.56 -12.73
CA ARG A 47 -22.30 -5.87 -11.49
C ARG A 47 -22.94 -6.51 -10.26
N GLN A 48 -24.20 -6.92 -10.33
CA GLN A 48 -24.90 -7.54 -9.21
C GLN A 48 -24.24 -8.86 -8.78
N ALA A 49 -23.80 -9.69 -9.74
CA ALA A 49 -23.11 -10.94 -9.44
C ALA A 49 -21.78 -10.72 -8.72
N LEU A 50 -20.99 -9.73 -9.17
CA LEU A 50 -19.71 -9.38 -8.55
C LEU A 50 -19.89 -8.69 -7.19
N ASN A 51 -20.82 -7.75 -7.09
CA ASN A 51 -21.05 -6.96 -5.87
C ASN A 51 -21.66 -7.80 -4.73
N LYS A 52 -22.32 -8.92 -5.03
CA LYS A 52 -22.77 -9.90 -4.02
C LYS A 52 -21.61 -10.60 -3.31
N LYS A 53 -20.41 -10.62 -3.90
CA LYS A 53 -19.19 -11.15 -3.26
C LYS A 53 -18.54 -10.02 -2.48
N GLU A 54 -18.65 -10.05 -1.15
CA GLU A 54 -18.17 -8.98 -0.26
C GLU A 54 -16.67 -8.68 -0.48
N THR A 55 -15.85 -9.70 -0.74
CA THR A 55 -14.42 -9.54 -1.03
C THR A 55 -14.15 -8.68 -2.27
N ILE A 56 -14.91 -8.88 -3.36
CA ILE A 56 -14.77 -8.10 -4.61
C ILE A 56 -15.24 -6.66 -4.38
N LYS A 57 -16.35 -6.49 -3.66
CA LYS A 57 -16.87 -5.18 -3.29
C LYS A 57 -15.86 -4.38 -2.44
N LEU A 58 -15.25 -5.02 -1.44
CA LEU A 58 -14.22 -4.40 -0.61
C LEU A 58 -12.97 -4.05 -1.42
N ALA A 59 -12.50 -4.94 -2.31
CA ALA A 59 -11.38 -4.65 -3.21
C ALA A 59 -11.66 -3.42 -4.09
N TYR A 60 -12.87 -3.34 -4.67
CA TYR A 60 -13.29 -2.19 -5.47
C TYR A 60 -13.27 -0.89 -4.67
N GLN A 61 -13.88 -0.89 -3.49
CA GLN A 61 -13.92 0.30 -2.62
C GLN A 61 -12.52 0.73 -2.19
N ALA A 62 -11.67 -0.23 -1.77
CA ALA A 62 -10.31 0.04 -1.36
C ALA A 62 -9.49 0.67 -2.48
N LYS A 63 -9.51 0.08 -3.69
CA LYS A 63 -8.80 0.62 -4.84
C LYS A 63 -9.33 1.99 -5.24
N LYS A 64 -10.65 2.17 -5.30
CA LYS A 64 -11.27 3.46 -5.63
C LYS A 64 -10.87 4.56 -4.64
N ASN A 65 -10.84 4.25 -3.35
CA ASN A 65 -10.36 5.18 -2.32
C ASN A 65 -8.87 5.50 -2.47
N SER A 66 -8.04 4.51 -2.81
CA SER A 66 -6.62 4.72 -3.09
C SER A 66 -6.41 5.65 -4.30
N LEU A 67 -7.12 5.41 -5.41
CA LEU A 67 -7.06 6.28 -6.60
C LEU A 67 -7.52 7.70 -6.29
N ARG A 68 -8.59 7.86 -5.48
CA ARG A 68 -9.05 9.18 -5.05
C ARG A 68 -7.99 9.91 -4.21
N LYS A 69 -7.37 9.23 -3.25
CA LYS A 69 -6.29 9.82 -2.43
C LYS A 69 -5.07 10.20 -3.27
N GLU A 70 -4.73 9.39 -4.27
CA GLU A 70 -3.62 9.70 -5.17
C GLU A 70 -3.94 10.91 -6.04
N LEU A 71 -5.15 11.00 -6.58
CA LEU A 71 -5.62 12.19 -7.29
C LEU A 71 -5.60 13.42 -6.37
N GLU A 72 -6.12 13.32 -5.14
CA GLU A 72 -6.09 14.41 -4.15
C GLU A 72 -4.66 14.87 -3.84
N ARG A 73 -3.69 13.96 -3.75
CA ARG A 73 -2.27 14.33 -3.56
C ARG A 73 -1.73 15.11 -4.74
N VAL A 74 -2.03 14.70 -5.97
CA VAL A 74 -1.57 15.38 -7.18
C VAL A 74 -2.27 16.72 -7.38
N THR A 75 -3.59 16.80 -7.13
CA THR A 75 -4.37 18.03 -7.30
C THR A 75 -4.09 19.06 -6.22
N ASN A 76 -3.85 18.62 -4.98
CA ASN A 76 -3.55 19.50 -3.85
C ASN A 76 -2.06 19.68 -3.64
N LEU A 77 -1.20 19.21 -4.56
CA LEU A 77 0.21 19.50 -4.49
C LEU A 77 0.39 21.01 -4.71
N PRO A 78 0.93 21.77 -3.74
CA PRO A 78 1.24 23.17 -3.98
C PRO A 78 2.24 23.21 -5.15
N ARG A 79 1.77 23.74 -6.28
CA ARG A 79 2.61 23.87 -7.48
C ARG A 79 3.71 24.88 -7.15
N PRO A 80 4.98 24.54 -7.41
CA PRO A 80 6.04 25.52 -7.26
C PRO A 80 5.73 26.72 -8.17
N LYS A 81 5.93 27.94 -7.67
CA LYS A 81 5.60 29.15 -8.44
C LYS A 81 6.58 29.35 -9.58
N THR A 82 7.80 28.81 -9.43
CA THR A 82 8.85 28.81 -10.43
C THR A 82 9.51 27.43 -10.57
N ILE A 83 10.20 27.19 -11.70
CA ILE A 83 11.03 25.98 -11.89
C ILE A 83 12.11 25.91 -10.80
N GLN A 84 12.66 27.06 -10.41
CA GLN A 84 13.66 27.18 -9.35
C GLN A 84 13.11 26.70 -8.00
N ASP A 85 11.89 27.09 -7.60
CA ASP A 85 11.27 26.63 -6.35
C ASP A 85 11.13 25.10 -6.32
N GLY A 86 10.83 24.52 -7.49
CA GLY A 86 10.74 23.07 -7.67
C GLY A 86 12.10 22.40 -7.50
N ALA A 87 13.13 22.92 -8.17
CA ALA A 87 14.50 22.43 -8.05
C ALA A 87 15.05 22.55 -6.61
N GLU A 88 14.81 23.66 -5.94
CA GLU A 88 15.18 23.87 -4.54
C GLU A 88 14.46 22.90 -3.61
N ARG A 89 13.18 22.63 -3.85
CA ARG A 89 12.42 21.64 -3.07
C ARG A 89 12.97 20.24 -3.27
N ILE A 90 13.31 19.85 -4.50
CA ILE A 90 13.92 18.55 -4.82
C ILE A 90 15.26 18.43 -4.10
N ALA A 91 16.15 19.41 -4.25
CA ALA A 91 17.47 19.39 -3.61
C ALA A 91 17.38 19.29 -2.07
N ARG A 92 16.41 19.98 -1.44
CA ARG A 92 16.16 19.84 0.00
C ARG A 92 15.71 18.43 0.39
N LEU A 93 14.80 17.84 -0.39
CA LEU A 93 14.29 16.49 -0.13
C LEU A 93 15.38 15.43 -0.34
N GLU A 94 16.20 15.56 -1.37
CA GLU A 94 17.34 14.67 -1.63
C GLU A 94 18.34 14.71 -0.47
N LYS A 95 18.68 15.91 0.00
CA LYS A 95 19.56 16.10 1.16
C LYS A 95 18.99 15.48 2.44
N GLU A 96 17.68 15.59 2.65
CA GLU A 96 17.03 14.99 3.82
C GLU A 96 17.01 13.46 3.71
N ILE A 97 16.76 12.90 2.51
CA ILE A 97 16.86 11.46 2.26
C ILE A 97 18.27 10.96 2.55
N GLU A 98 19.30 11.65 2.06
CA GLU A 98 20.70 11.31 2.32
C GLU A 98 21.01 11.32 3.82
N ARG A 99 20.60 12.38 4.53
CA ARG A 99 20.74 12.50 5.98
C ARG A 99 20.04 11.36 6.72
N LEU A 100 18.79 11.06 6.37
CA LEU A 100 18.00 10.00 7.01
C LEU A 100 18.62 8.62 6.75
N ASN A 101 19.09 8.36 5.54
CA ASN A 101 19.79 7.12 5.21
C ASN A 101 21.08 6.97 6.01
N PHE A 102 21.87 8.04 6.13
CA PHE A 102 23.06 8.05 6.97
C PHE A 102 22.74 7.75 8.44
N LEU A 103 21.72 8.40 9.01
CA LEU A 103 21.30 8.18 10.38
C LEU A 103 20.79 6.75 10.59
N ASN A 104 19.99 6.21 9.66
CA ASN A 104 19.52 4.82 9.71
C ASN A 104 20.67 3.82 9.66
N ALA A 105 21.67 4.06 8.80
CA ALA A 105 22.86 3.20 8.73
C ALA A 105 23.61 3.21 10.07
N LYS A 106 23.79 4.38 10.69
CA LYS A 106 24.42 4.50 12.01
C LYS A 106 23.62 3.86 13.14
N LEU A 107 22.30 4.03 13.14
CA LEU A 107 21.43 3.35 14.10
C LEU A 107 21.48 1.82 13.94
N SER A 108 21.53 1.33 12.69
CA SER A 108 21.66 -0.10 12.41
C SER A 108 23.00 -0.66 12.92
N GLU A 109 24.10 0.08 12.73
CA GLU A 109 25.43 -0.28 13.23
C GLU A 109 25.42 -0.40 14.77
N LEU A 110 24.88 0.61 15.46
CA LEU A 110 24.73 0.58 16.92
C LEU A 110 23.83 -0.56 17.39
N PHE A 111 22.73 -0.80 16.70
CA PHE A 111 21.81 -1.88 17.02
C PHE A 111 22.51 -3.25 16.93
N HIS A 112 23.34 -3.48 15.92
CA HIS A 112 24.13 -4.72 15.82
C HIS A 112 25.12 -4.87 16.97
N ILE A 113 25.83 -3.81 17.35
CA ILE A 113 26.75 -3.83 18.50
C ILE A 113 26.01 -4.18 19.79
N ILE A 114 24.85 -3.55 20.02
CA ILE A 114 24.02 -3.78 21.21
C ILE A 114 23.54 -5.23 21.24
N VAL A 115 22.99 -5.75 20.13
CA VAL A 115 22.49 -7.13 20.05
C VAL A 115 23.62 -8.14 20.25
N HIS A 116 24.80 -7.91 19.65
CA HIS A 116 25.97 -8.75 19.83
C HIS A 116 26.39 -8.81 21.30
N ASN A 117 26.57 -7.65 21.94
CA ASN A 117 27.00 -7.58 23.34
C ASN A 117 25.96 -8.14 24.30
N ALA A 118 24.68 -7.92 24.02
CA ALA A 118 23.58 -8.51 24.78
C ALA A 118 23.57 -10.04 24.69
N SER A 119 23.84 -10.60 23.49
CA SER A 119 23.96 -12.04 23.30
C SER A 119 25.13 -12.62 24.09
N LEU A 120 26.28 -11.93 24.14
CA LEU A 120 27.42 -12.33 24.97
C LEU A 120 27.08 -12.31 26.47
N ALA A 121 26.22 -11.39 26.90
CA ALA A 121 25.71 -11.31 28.27
C ALA A 121 24.54 -12.29 28.56
N GLY A 122 24.19 -13.17 27.61
CA GLY A 122 23.12 -14.16 27.77
C GLY A 122 21.70 -13.61 27.66
N LEU A 123 21.53 -12.33 27.30
CA LEU A 123 20.23 -11.72 27.09
C LEU A 123 19.61 -12.22 25.78
N LYS A 124 18.32 -12.54 25.82
CA LYS A 124 17.57 -12.96 24.64
C LYS A 124 16.78 -11.78 24.07
N LYS A 125 16.35 -11.89 22.82
CA LYS A 125 15.52 -10.87 22.14
C LYS A 125 14.32 -10.39 22.98
N HIS A 126 13.66 -11.30 23.70
CA HIS A 126 12.50 -10.94 24.54
C HIS A 126 12.88 -10.02 25.72
N ASP A 127 14.10 -10.14 26.25
CA ASP A 127 14.61 -9.27 27.32
C ASP A 127 14.85 -7.85 26.79
N LEU A 128 15.44 -7.76 25.60
CA LEU A 128 15.77 -6.50 24.91
C LEU A 128 14.55 -5.74 24.39
N MET A 129 13.48 -6.46 24.03
CA MET A 129 12.25 -5.90 23.47
C MET A 129 11.16 -5.68 24.53
N ARG A 130 11.47 -5.85 25.81
CA ARG A 130 10.54 -5.57 26.89
C ARG A 130 10.14 -4.09 26.81
N PRO A 131 8.84 -3.76 26.81
CA PRO A 131 8.40 -2.37 26.77
C PRO A 131 8.99 -1.61 27.95
N MET A 132 9.52 -0.41 27.68
CA MET A 132 9.97 0.49 28.74
C MET A 132 8.77 0.78 29.66
N GLN A 133 8.99 0.74 30.98
CA GLN A 133 7.97 1.16 31.92
C GLN A 133 7.67 2.63 31.64
N SER A 134 6.44 2.91 31.19
CA SER A 134 5.96 4.28 31.04
C SER A 134 5.89 4.88 32.44
N ASN A 135 6.91 5.65 32.83
CA ASN A 135 6.76 6.62 33.90
C ASN A 135 5.74 7.64 33.40
N LYS A 136 4.45 7.38 33.64
CA LYS A 136 3.49 8.46 33.76
C LYS A 136 3.92 9.22 35.01
N GLU A 137 4.66 10.30 34.83
CA GLU A 137 4.85 11.27 35.90
C GLU A 137 3.46 11.72 36.39
N PRO A 138 3.23 11.78 37.72
CA PRO A 138 1.98 12.25 38.31
C PRO A 138 1.75 13.75 38.08
#